data_AF-T0YZZ9-F1
#
_entry.id   AF-T0YZZ9-F1
#
_cell.length_a   1.000
_cell.length_b   1.000
_cell.length_c   1.000
_cell.angle_alpha   90.00
_cell.angle_beta   90.00
_cell.angle_gamma   90.00
#
_symmetry.space_group_name_H-M   'P 1'
#
loop_
_entity.id
_entity.type
_entity.pdbx_description
1 polymer ?
#
loop_
_entity_poly.entity_id
_entity_poly.type
_entity_poly.pdbx_seq_one_letter_code
_entity_poly.pdbx_strand_id
1 'polypeptide(L)' 'KNGPILIWLKHGRDNTWFVPAGAKLTPAQYRAYLDGDLYLNVHTHKHPAGAIRGQIKP' A
#
# COMPACT_ATOMS: atom_id res chain seq x y z
N LYS A 1 -12.31 8.92 2.73
CA LYS A 1 -11.12 9.73 2.38
C LYS A 1 -9.98 8.79 2.07
N ASN A 2 -9.12 9.09 1.08
CA ASN A 2 -7.92 8.29 0.83
C ASN A 2 -6.77 8.82 1.70
N GLY A 3 -5.96 7.93 2.24
CA GLY A 3 -4.72 8.30 2.94
C GLY A 3 -3.62 8.71 1.94
N PRO A 4 -2.53 9.34 2.43
CA PRO A 4 -1.36 9.58 1.61
C PRO A 4 -0.73 8.25 1.17
N ILE A 5 -0.03 8.27 0.04
CA ILE A 5 0.74 7.10 -0.41
C ILE A 5 2.00 7.01 0.43
N LEU A 6 2.16 5.89 1.14
CA LEU A 6 3.32 5.65 2.01
C LEU A 6 4.47 4.97 1.26
N ILE A 7 4.16 3.90 0.52
CA ILE A 7 5.12 3.10 -0.23
C ILE A 7 4.52 2.79 -1.60
N TRP A 8 5.27 3.12 -2.67
CA TRP A 8 4.97 2.64 -4.00
C TRP A 8 5.46 1.20 -4.17
N LEU A 9 4.58 0.29 -4.56
CA LEU A 9 4.96 -1.09 -4.85
C LEU A 9 5.68 -1.17 -6.19
N LYS A 10 6.69 -2.03 -6.26
CA LYS A 10 7.40 -2.35 -7.49
C LYS A 10 6.74 -3.53 -8.18
N HIS A 11 6.43 -3.37 -9.47
CA HIS A 11 5.97 -4.47 -10.30
C HIS A 11 7.11 -5.45 -10.58
N GLY A 12 6.87 -6.73 -10.33
CA GLY A 12 7.78 -7.84 -10.62
C GLY A 12 7.36 -8.64 -11.84
N ARG A 13 7.86 -9.88 -11.93
CA ARG A 13 7.42 -10.87 -12.92
C ARG A 13 6.12 -11.53 -12.45
N ASP A 14 5.41 -12.20 -13.34
CA ASP A 14 4.25 -13.02 -13.00
C ASP A 14 3.11 -12.28 -12.25
N ASN A 15 2.88 -11.01 -12.59
CA ASN A 15 1.87 -10.14 -11.96
C ASN A 15 2.02 -9.97 -10.44
N THR A 16 3.24 -10.13 -9.93
CA THR A 16 3.55 -9.92 -8.52
C THR A 16 3.97 -8.48 -8.25
N TRP A 17 3.62 -7.99 -7.06
CA TRP A 17 3.98 -6.65 -6.60
C TRP A 17 4.69 -6.76 -5.26
N PHE A 18 5.81 -6.05 -5.13
CA PHE A 18 6.66 -6.16 -3.96
C PHE A 18 6.88 -4.79 -3.33
N VAL A 19 7.00 -4.79 -2.00
CA VAL A 19 7.55 -3.65 -1.28
C VAL A 19 9.03 -3.49 -1.68
N PRO A 20 9.46 -2.33 -2.19
CA PRO A 20 10.86 -2.12 -2.57
C PRO A 20 11.81 -2.40 -1.42
N ALA A 21 12.97 -2.99 -1.72
CA ALA A 21 14.00 -3.22 -0.72
C ALA A 21 14.42 -1.89 -0.06
N GLY A 22 14.54 -1.90 1.27
CA GLY A 22 14.88 -0.71 2.04
C GLY A 22 13.73 0.27 2.29
N ALA A 23 12.50 -0.04 1.83
CA ALA A 23 11.33 0.73 2.24
C ALA A 23 11.15 0.67 3.75
N LYS A 24 10.97 1.82 4.38
CA LYS A 24 10.77 1.95 5.82
C LYS A 24 9.58 2.84 6.09
N LEU A 25 8.82 2.49 7.12
CA LEU A 25 7.84 3.40 7.69
C LEU A 25 8.56 4.40 8.59
N THR A 26 8.11 5.65 8.57
CA THR A 26 8.44 6.61 9.63
C THR A 26 7.79 6.16 10.95
N PRO A 27 8.23 6.66 12.12
CA PRO A 27 7.59 6.33 13.39
C PRO A 27 6.07 6.60 13.41
N ALA A 28 5.63 7.70 12.77
CA ALA A 28 4.20 8.03 12.67
C ALA A 28 3.44 7.05 11.75
N GLN A 29 4.03 6.66 10.62
CA GLN A 29 3.43 5.66 9.72
C GLN A 29 3.39 4.27 10.36
N TYR A 30 4.40 3.92 11.17
CA TYR A 30 4.40 2.68 11.93
C TYR A 30 3.33 2.67 13.02
N ARG A 31 3.08 3.81 13.68
CA ARG A 31 1.93 3.93 14.59
C ARG A 31 0.61 3.69 13.85
N ALA A 32 0.41 4.33 12.70
CA ALA A 32 -0.76 4.09 11.86
C ALA A 32 -0.90 2.61 11.41
N TYR A 33 0.22 1.91 11.23
CA TYR A 33 0.19 0.47 10.95
C TYR A 33 -0.37 -0.32 12.13
N LEU A 34 0.13 -0.03 13.34
CA LEU A 34 -0.33 -0.68 14.58
C LEU A 34 -1.80 -0.38 14.87
N ASP A 35 -2.27 0.82 14.52
CA ASP A 35 -3.66 1.24 14.69
C ASP A 35 -4.58 0.64 13.59
N GLY A 36 -4.00 -0.04 12.60
CA GLY A 36 -4.75 -0.68 11.52
C GLY A 36 -5.28 0.30 10.48
N ASP A 37 -4.58 1.41 10.24
CA ASP A 37 -4.97 2.43 9.26
C ASP A 37 -4.31 2.24 7.88
N LEU A 38 -3.31 1.35 7.78
CA LEU A 38 -2.62 1.08 6.52
C LEU A 38 -3.39 0.10 5.64
N TYR A 39 -3.64 0.48 4.39
CA TYR A 39 -4.28 -0.37 3.40
C TYR A 39 -3.51 -0.34 2.08
N LEU A 40 -3.57 -1.44 1.36
CA LEU A 40 -3.19 -1.52 -0.04
C LEU A 40 -4.34 -1.01 -0.91
N ASN A 41 -4.02 -0.24 -1.96
CA ASN A 41 -4.97 0.12 -3.01
C ASN A 41 -4.36 -0.23 -4.38
N VAL A 42 -5.07 -1.04 -5.16
CA VAL A 42 -4.67 -1.45 -6.51
C VAL A 42 -5.50 -0.69 -7.52
N HIS A 43 -4.86 -0.04 -8.49
CA HIS A 43 -5.52 0.72 -9.54
C HIS A 43 -5.43 -0.01 -10.88
N THR A 44 -6.45 0.15 -11.73
CA THR A 44 -6.41 -0.29 -13.14
C THR A 44 -6.93 0.82 -14.03
N HIS A 45 -6.69 0.73 -15.34
CA HIS A 45 -7.26 1.70 -16.29
C HIS A 45 -8.79 1.77 -16.23
N LYS A 46 -9.46 0.64 -15.99
CA LYS A 46 -10.93 0.57 -15.85
C LYS A 46 -11.43 1.09 -14.50
N HIS A 47 -10.59 1.07 -13.47
CA HIS A 47 -10.92 1.52 -12.11
C HIS A 47 -9.82 2.45 -11.55
N PRO A 48 -9.76 3.71 -12.04
CA PRO A 48 -8.72 4.65 -11.63
C PRO A 48 -8.84 5.10 -10.17
N ALA A 49 -10.02 4.99 -9.54
CA ALA A 49 -10.21 5.28 -8.11
C ALA A 49 -9.76 4.13 -7.16
N GLY A 50 -9.40 2.98 -7.73
CA GLY A 50 -9.05 1.75 -7.02
C GLY A 50 -9.97 0.61 -7.43
N ALA A 51 -9.39 -0.47 -7.94
CA ALA A 51 -10.05 -1.73 -8.25
C ALA A 51 -10.19 -2.62 -7.01
N ILE A 52 -9.15 -2.68 -6.17
CA ILE A 52 -9.07 -3.55 -4.99
C ILE A 52 -8.48 -2.75 -3.82
N ARG A 53 -9.07 -2.91 -2.63
CA ARG A 53 -8.54 -2.38 -1.37
C ARG A 53 -8.42 -3.50 -0.35
N GLY A 54 -7.28 -3.55 0.33
CA GLY A 54 -7.00 -4.57 1.34
C GLY A 54 -6.38 -3.94 2.58
N GLN A 55 -6.99 -4.16 3.73
CA GLN A 55 -6.45 -3.68 5.01
C GLN A 55 -5.20 -4.48 5.38
N ILE A 56 -4.14 -3.79 5.78
CA ILE A 56 -2.94 -4.41 6.32
C ILE A 56 -3.08 -4.45 7.84
N LYS A 57 -2.89 -5.62 8.44
CA LYS A 57 -2.95 -5.83 9.89
C LYS A 57 -1.54 -6.06 10.46
N PRO A 58 -1.28 -5.64 11.71
CA PRO A 58 -0.09 -5.98 12.48
C PRO A 58 0.31 -7.44 12.43
#